data_AF-A0A7K1SRC0-F1
#
_entry.id   AF-A0A7K1SRC0-F1
#
_cell.length_a   1.000
_cell.length_b   1.000
_cell.length_c   1.000
_cell.angle_alpha   90.00
_cell.angle_beta   90.00
_cell.angle_gamma   90.00
#
_symmetry.space_group_name_H-M   'P 1'
#
loop_
_entity.id
_entity.type
_entity.pdbx_description
1 polymer ?
#
loop_
_entity_poly.entity_id
_entity_poly.type
_entity_poly.pdbx_seq_one_letter_code
_entity_poly.pdbx_strand_id
1 'polypeptide(L)'
;MHEELNHQLAFELSAFKGLAPTSSAADITKAYDRILDLVQSLMLTNEDPDAHARAWSLLRDDAYKYLSEVQEGNPKAMDELKYKMNQVGELLFIV
;
A
#
# COMPACT_ATOMS: atom_id res chain seq x y z
N MET A 1 -14.82 0.46 13.92
CA MET A 1 -13.72 -0.48 13.61
C MET A 1 -13.32 -0.36 12.15
N HIS A 2 -14.25 -0.46 11.19
CA HIS A 2 -13.97 -0.19 9.76
C HIS A 2 -13.53 1.26 9.48
N GLU A 3 -14.24 2.28 9.99
CA GLU A 3 -13.83 3.69 9.84
C GLU A 3 -12.43 3.97 10.42
N GLU A 4 -12.07 3.30 11.52
CA GLU A 4 -10.73 3.44 12.12
C GLU A 4 -9.66 2.80 11.25
N LEU A 5 -9.92 1.63 10.67
CA LEU A 5 -9.04 0.98 9.69
C LEU A 5 -8.88 1.82 8.42
N ASN A 6 -9.96 2.42 7.90
CA ASN A 6 -9.90 3.30 6.73
C ASN A 6 -9.07 4.55 7.03
N HIS A 7 -9.25 5.18 8.19
CA HIS A 7 -8.43 6.32 8.61
C HIS A 7 -6.95 5.94 8.79
N GLN A 8 -6.66 4.78 9.39
CA GLN A 8 -5.29 4.28 9.52
C GLN A 8 -4.66 4.00 8.15
N LEU A 9 -5.43 3.41 7.23
CA LEU A 9 -4.96 3.13 5.89
C LEU A 9 -4.72 4.42 5.09
N ALA A 10 -5.61 5.41 5.18
CA ALA A 10 -5.40 6.73 4.60
C ALA A 10 -4.11 7.38 5.11
N PHE A 11 -3.85 7.28 6.41
CA PHE A 11 -2.66 7.80 7.05
C PHE A 11 -1.39 7.11 6.56
N GLU A 12 -1.35 5.77 6.55
CA GLU A 12 -0.18 5.01 6.08
C GLU A 12 0.06 5.21 4.57
N LEU A 13 -0.98 5.27 3.74
CA LEU A 13 -0.85 5.57 2.30
C LEU A 13 -0.27 6.96 2.06
N SER A 14 -0.72 7.97 2.82
CA SER A 14 -0.17 9.33 2.76
C SER A 14 1.29 9.37 3.23
N ALA A 15 1.60 8.69 4.34
CA ALA A 15 2.96 8.57 4.86
C ALA A 15 3.89 7.89 3.84
N PHE A 16 3.42 6.83 3.18
CA PHE A 16 4.16 6.12 2.13
C PHE A 16 4.47 7.01 0.93
N LYS A 17 3.49 7.81 0.48
CA LYS A 17 3.68 8.79 -0.60
C LYS A 17 4.76 9.83 -0.25
N GLY A 18 4.84 10.20 1.03
CA GLY A 18 5.84 11.12 1.59
C GLY A 18 7.25 10.53 1.76
N LEU A 19 7.45 9.21 1.59
CA LEU A 19 8.77 8.60 1.72
C LEU A 19 9.76 9.19 0.71
N ALA A 20 10.93 9.60 1.20
CA ALA A 20 12.00 10.07 0.34
C ALA A 20 12.52 8.92 -0.54
N PRO A 21 12.96 9.19 -1.79
CA PRO A 21 13.60 8.18 -2.63
C PRO A 21 14.94 7.68 -2.07
N THR A 22 15.53 8.42 -1.12
CA THR A 22 16.73 8.03 -0.37
C THR A 22 16.42 7.23 0.90
N SER A 23 15.14 6.94 1.17
CA SER A 23 14.77 6.10 2.32
C SER A 23 15.35 4.70 2.15
N SER A 24 15.75 4.07 3.25
CA SER A 24 16.27 2.71 3.20
C SER A 24 15.22 1.75 2.67
N ALA A 25 15.64 0.73 1.90
CA ALA A 25 14.74 -0.33 1.45
C ALA A 25 13.98 -0.99 2.62
N ALA A 26 14.60 -1.11 3.80
CA ALA A 26 13.97 -1.62 5.01
C ALA A 26 12.81 -0.73 5.51
N ASP A 27 12.94 0.60 5.44
CA ASP A 27 11.89 1.54 5.86
C ASP A 27 10.71 1.51 4.87
N ILE A 28 11.00 1.43 3.56
CA ILE A 28 9.99 1.29 2.51
C ILE A 28 9.23 -0.03 2.66
N THR A 29 9.94 -1.12 2.92
CA THR A 29 9.34 -2.45 3.16
C THR A 29 8.44 -2.43 4.39
N LYS A 30 8.89 -1.85 5.51
CA LYS A 30 8.06 -1.73 6.71
C LYS A 30 6.78 -0.92 6.48
N ALA A 31 6.87 0.18 5.74
CA ALA A 31 5.70 0.98 5.42
C ALA A 31 4.73 0.22 4.49
N TYR A 32 5.26 -0.55 3.54
CA TYR A 32 4.49 -1.43 2.68
C TYR A 32 3.75 -2.51 3.50
N ASP A 33 4.45 -3.21 4.41
CA ASP A 33 3.87 -4.27 5.25
C ASP A 33 2.72 -3.75 6.12
N ARG A 34 2.80 -2.52 6.63
CA ARG A 34 1.71 -1.90 7.38
C ARG A 34 0.45 -1.70 6.54
N ILE A 35 0.63 -1.21 5.31
CA ILE A 35 -0.48 -1.05 4.36
C ILE A 35 -1.10 -2.42 4.04
N LEU A 36 -0.26 -3.44 3.82
CA LEU A 36 -0.71 -4.81 3.56
C LEU A 36 -1.56 -5.36 4.72
N ASP A 37 -1.10 -5.21 5.96
CA ASP A 37 -1.81 -5.68 7.17
C ASP A 37 -3.16 -4.98 7.37
N LEU A 38 -3.22 -3.67 7.10
CA LEU A 38 -4.47 -2.89 7.14
C LEU A 38 -5.46 -3.33 6.06
N VAL A 39 -5.02 -3.53 4.82
CA VAL A 39 -5.89 -4.05 3.75
C VAL A 39 -6.37 -5.47 4.06
N GLN A 40 -5.52 -6.32 4.63
CA GLN A 40 -5.92 -7.65 5.09
C GLN A 40 -6.99 -7.56 6.19
N SER A 41 -6.82 -6.64 7.14
CA SER A 41 -7.80 -6.40 8.20
C SER A 41 -9.13 -5.91 7.64
N LEU A 42 -9.12 -5.04 6.62
CA LEU A 42 -10.32 -4.59 5.92
C LEU A 42 -11.05 -5.72 5.19
N MET A 43 -10.32 -6.66 4.58
CA MET A 43 -10.95 -7.85 3.98
C MET A 43 -11.77 -8.67 4.98
N LEU A 44 -11.41 -8.67 6.27
CA LEU A 44 -12.14 -9.38 7.32
C LEU A 44 -13.45 -8.69 7.72
N THR A 45 -13.64 -7.41 7.36
CA THR A 45 -14.86 -6.63 7.69
C THR A 45 -16.05 -6.92 6.77
N ASN A 46 -15.80 -7.55 5.60
CA ASN A 46 -16.81 -8.00 4.63
C ASN A 46 -17.79 -6.93 4.09
N GLU A 47 -17.46 -5.65 4.20
CA GLU A 47 -18.29 -4.54 3.68
C GLU A 47 -18.23 -4.44 2.15
N ASP A 48 -17.03 -4.39 1.57
CA ASP A 48 -16.82 -4.37 0.12
C ASP A 48 -15.76 -5.41 -0.32
N PRO A 49 -16.14 -6.70 -0.38
CA PRO A 49 -15.19 -7.78 -0.63
C PRO A 49 -14.55 -7.70 -2.03
N ASP A 50 -15.21 -7.09 -3.02
CA ASP A 50 -14.66 -6.94 -4.38
C ASP A 50 -13.56 -5.86 -4.41
N ALA A 51 -13.82 -4.68 -3.84
CA ALA A 51 -12.82 -3.62 -3.72
C ALA A 51 -11.63 -4.08 -2.86
N HIS A 52 -11.88 -4.74 -1.72
CA HIS A 52 -10.81 -5.26 -0.86
C HIS A 52 -9.97 -6.33 -1.58
N ALA A 53 -10.59 -7.25 -2.32
CA ALA A 53 -9.86 -8.28 -3.08
C ALA A 53 -9.01 -7.67 -4.21
N ARG A 54 -9.51 -6.65 -4.90
CA ARG A 54 -8.76 -5.93 -5.94
C ARG A 54 -7.57 -5.17 -5.34
N ALA A 55 -7.78 -4.45 -4.24
CA ALA A 55 -6.72 -3.76 -3.52
C ALA A 55 -5.64 -4.73 -3.02
N TRP A 56 -6.06 -5.88 -2.47
CA TRP A 56 -5.15 -6.95 -2.06
C TRP A 56 -4.33 -7.52 -3.21
N SER A 57 -4.99 -7.83 -4.34
CA SER A 57 -4.30 -8.33 -5.54
C SER A 57 -3.30 -7.31 -6.07
N LEU A 58 -3.67 -6.02 -6.11
CA LEU A 58 -2.79 -4.96 -6.59
C LEU A 58 -1.57 -4.80 -5.67
N LEU A 59 -1.74 -4.91 -4.35
CA LEU A 59 -0.63 -4.89 -3.42
C LEU A 59 0.29 -6.09 -3.64
N ARG A 60 -0.24 -7.31 -3.50
CA ARG A 60 0.54 -8.53 -3.41
C ARG A 60 1.22 -8.93 -4.73
N ASP A 61 0.62 -8.61 -5.87
CA ASP A 61 1.14 -8.98 -7.18
C ASP A 61 1.90 -7.81 -7.83
N ASP A 62 1.21 -6.70 -8.12
CA ASP A 62 1.81 -5.55 -8.82
C ASP A 62 2.78 -4.76 -7.92
N ALA A 63 2.33 -4.29 -6.76
CA ALA A 63 3.14 -3.41 -5.91
C ALA A 63 4.34 -4.14 -5.30
N TYR A 64 4.19 -5.43 -4.99
CA TYR A 64 5.28 -6.25 -4.48
C TYR A 64 6.46 -6.37 -5.46
N LYS A 65 6.18 -6.44 -6.76
CA LYS A 65 7.22 -6.42 -7.80
C LYS A 65 8.08 -5.16 -7.70
N TYR A 66 7.45 -3.99 -7.64
CA TYR A 66 8.18 -2.72 -7.53
C TYR A 66 8.89 -2.57 -6.19
N LEU A 67 8.34 -3.11 -5.10
CA LEU A 67 9.04 -3.20 -3.82
C LEU A 67 10.35 -4.01 -3.95
N SER A 68 10.31 -5.17 -4.61
CA SER A 68 11.52 -5.97 -4.88
C SER A 68 12.55 -5.17 -5.68
N GLU A 69 12.12 -4.49 -6.75
CA GLU A 69 13.02 -3.67 -7.56
C GLU A 69 13.67 -2.52 -6.73
N VAL A 70 12.91 -1.90 -5.82
CA VAL A 70 13.45 -0.90 -4.88
C VAL A 70 14.48 -1.53 -3.94
N GLN A 71 14.21 -2.73 -3.43
CA GLN A 71 15.16 -3.47 -2.56
C GLN A 71 16.44 -3.86 -3.30
N GLU A 72 16.35 -4.12 -4.61
CA GLU A 72 17.50 -4.38 -5.50
C GLU A 72 18.28 -3.12 -5.89
N GLY A 73 17.82 -1.94 -5.44
CA GLY A 73 18.50 -0.66 -5.69
C GLY A 73 18.07 0.03 -6.98
N ASN A 74 16.88 -0.28 -7.52
CA ASN A 74 16.27 0.45 -8.62
C ASN A 74 15.38 1.60 -8.09
N PRO A 75 15.88 2.84 -7.97
CA PRO A 75 15.10 3.95 -7.41
C PRO A 75 13.92 4.36 -8.29
N LYS A 76 13.92 4.02 -9.59
CA LYS A 76 12.81 4.34 -10.50
C LYS A 76 11.56 3.53 -10.17
N ALA A 77 11.71 2.36 -9.55
CA ALA A 77 10.59 1.56 -9.09
C ALA A 77 9.84 2.22 -7.92
N MET A 78 10.43 3.22 -7.25
CA MET A 78 9.76 3.93 -6.15
C MET A 78 8.58 4.77 -6.64
N ASP A 79 8.69 5.43 -7.80
CA ASP A 79 7.58 6.19 -8.38
C ASP A 79 6.42 5.27 -8.76
N GLU A 80 6.71 4.13 -9.38
CA GLU A 80 5.72 3.11 -9.72
C GLU A 80 5.07 2.52 -8.46
N LEU A 81 5.86 2.22 -7.43
CA LEU A 81 5.37 1.71 -6.15
C LEU A 81 4.41 2.71 -5.50
N LYS A 82 4.77 4.00 -5.47
CA LYS A 82 3.88 5.06 -4.97
C LYS A 82 2.61 5.20 -5.79
N TYR A 83 2.72 5.06 -7.12
CA TYR A 83 1.55 5.07 -7.99
C TYR A 83 0.60 3.91 -7.65
N LYS A 84 1.12 2.69 -7.47
CA LYS A 84 0.32 1.54 -7.03
C LYS A 84 -0.34 1.77 -5.68
N MET A 85 0.35 2.37 -4.71
CA MET A 85 -0.26 2.74 -3.42
C MET A 85 -1.41 3.72 -3.58
N ASN A 86 -1.31 4.69 -4.49
CA ASN A 86 -2.42 5.60 -4.78
C ASN A 86 -3.63 4.84 -5.33
N GLN A 87 -3.40 3.88 -6.25
CA GLN A 87 -4.48 3.05 -6.80
C GLN A 87 -5.19 2.21 -5.73
N VAL A 88 -4.47 1.70 -4.71
CA VAL A 88 -5.08 1.02 -3.56
C VAL A 88 -6.08 1.94 -2.87
N GLY A 89 -5.65 3.16 -2.60
CA GLY A 89 -6.49 4.15 -1.93
C GLY A 89 -7.72 4.55 -2.75
N GLU A 90 -7.57 4.69 -4.07
CA GLU A 90 -8.69 4.96 -4.99
C GLU A 90 -9.68 3.78 -5.05
N LEU A 91 -9.17 2.53 -5.08
CA LEU A 91 -10.01 1.33 -5.09
C LEU A 91 -10.85 1.18 -3.83
N LEU A 92 -10.29 1.59 -2.69
CA LEU A 92 -10.94 1.48 -1.39
C LEU A 92 -11.77 2.71 -1.02
N PHE A 93 -11.81 3.74 -1.89
CA PHE A 93 -12.47 5.02 -1.63
C PHE A 93 -11.93 5.74 -0.38
N ILE A 94 -10.62 5.64 -0.14
CA ILE A 94 -9.95 6.16 1.06
C ILE A 94 -9.21 7.50 0.81
N VAL A 95 -8.86 7.80 -0.45
CA VAL A 95 -8.11 9.01 -0.87
C VAL A 95 -8.67 9.64 -2.13
#